data_AF-A0A2E1Q2B7-F1
#
_entry.id   AF-A0A2E1Q2B7-F1
#
_cell.length_a   1.000
_cell.length_b   1.000
_cell.length_c   1.000
_cell.angle_alpha   90.00
_cell.angle_beta   90.00
_cell.angle_gamma   90.00
#
_symmetry.space_group_name_H-M   'P 1'
#
loop_
_entity.id
_entity.type
_entity.pdbx_description
1 polymer ?
#
loop_
_entity_poly.entity_id
_entity_poly.type
_entity_poly.pdbx_seq_one_letter_code
_entity_poly.pdbx_strand_id
1 'polypeptide(L)'
;MELDVKAISQRKYDFVWSDPMHTTSVQVTLPNLAQLECSVWGDWGKMYEFRLTEVEFVTIKYNFEETNYSQRILQIESPMAAKEREMFPFFLTIEDREKGLRFQIYLRKDYEMGKVEVLRREDRVKLFERKDSEIFSRMA
;
A
#
# COMPACT_ATOMS: atom_id res chain seq x y z
N MET A 1 10.50 -12.30 11.65
CA MET A 1 10.11 -13.16 10.52
C MET A 1 10.80 -12.64 9.27
N GLU A 2 11.36 -13.53 8.46
CA GLU A 2 11.91 -13.15 7.14
C GLU A 2 10.82 -13.29 6.06
N LEU A 3 10.99 -12.58 4.95
CA LEU A 3 10.08 -12.72 3.81
C LEU A 3 10.46 -13.95 3.00
N ASP A 4 9.54 -14.88 2.84
CA ASP A 4 9.64 -15.96 1.86
C ASP A 4 9.17 -15.43 0.51
N VAL A 5 10.15 -15.01 -0.30
CA VAL A 5 9.92 -14.45 -1.64
C VAL A 5 9.16 -15.42 -2.54
N LYS A 6 9.38 -16.73 -2.42
CA LYS A 6 8.69 -17.73 -3.24
C LYS A 6 7.21 -17.84 -2.85
N ALA A 7 6.91 -17.82 -1.55
CA ALA A 7 5.54 -17.95 -1.05
C ALA A 7 4.65 -16.74 -1.38
N ILE A 8 5.26 -15.55 -1.47
CA ILE A 8 4.53 -14.31 -1.81
C ILE A 8 4.51 -14.00 -3.31
N SER A 9 5.44 -14.55 -4.09
CA SER A 9 5.47 -14.38 -5.55
C SER A 9 4.18 -14.85 -6.19
N GLN A 10 3.70 -14.15 -7.22
CA GLN A 10 2.52 -14.50 -8.00
C GLN A 10 1.20 -14.59 -7.19
N ARG A 11 1.20 -14.11 -5.95
CA ARG A 11 -0.01 -14.06 -5.13
C ARG A 11 -1.03 -13.05 -5.66
N LYS A 12 -2.29 -13.37 -5.40
CA LYS A 12 -3.44 -12.53 -5.70
C LYS A 12 -4.12 -12.09 -4.42
N TYR A 13 -4.52 -10.83 -4.39
CA TYR A 13 -5.22 -10.22 -3.28
C TYR A 13 -6.50 -9.58 -3.81
N ASP A 14 -7.61 -10.21 -3.45
CA ASP A 14 -8.95 -9.76 -3.81
C ASP A 14 -9.59 -9.02 -2.63
N PHE A 15 -10.06 -7.80 -2.87
CA PHE A 15 -10.77 -7.01 -1.86
C PHE A 15 -11.80 -6.10 -2.49
N VAL A 16 -12.69 -5.57 -1.66
CA VAL A 16 -13.71 -4.61 -2.08
C VAL A 16 -13.31 -3.23 -1.58
N TRP A 17 -13.23 -2.28 -2.51
CA TRP A 17 -13.06 -0.87 -2.21
C TRP A 17 -14.38 -0.14 -2.43
N SER A 18 -14.87 0.52 -1.39
CA SER A 18 -16.08 1.34 -1.47
C SER A 18 -15.75 2.81 -1.22
N ASP A 19 -16.38 3.67 -2.02
CA ASP A 19 -16.58 5.07 -1.73
C ASP A 19 -18.07 5.32 -1.39
N PRO A 20 -18.46 6.52 -0.93
CA PRO A 20 -19.85 6.79 -0.58
C PRO A 20 -20.87 6.58 -1.71
N MET A 21 -20.44 6.55 -2.98
CA MET A 21 -21.27 6.47 -4.17
C MET A 21 -21.16 5.12 -4.89
N HIS A 22 -20.04 4.43 -4.76
CA HIS A 22 -19.69 3.25 -5.55
C HIS A 22 -18.97 2.20 -4.73
N THR A 23 -19.17 0.94 -5.11
CA THR A 23 -18.41 -0.20 -4.62
C THR A 23 -17.72 -0.87 -5.79
N THR A 24 -16.44 -1.17 -5.63
CA THR A 24 -15.57 -1.70 -6.67
C THR A 24 -14.79 -2.89 -6.15
N SER A 25 -14.85 -4.01 -6.88
CA SER A 25 -13.99 -5.16 -6.63
C SER A 25 -12.60 -4.88 -7.20
N VAL A 26 -11.57 -5.08 -6.38
CA VAL A 26 -10.17 -4.86 -6.74
C VAL A 26 -9.41 -6.17 -6.59
N GLN A 27 -8.64 -6.54 -7.61
CA GLN A 27 -7.69 -7.64 -7.55
C GLN A 27 -6.29 -7.11 -7.81
N VAL A 28 -5.38 -7.31 -6.86
CA VAL A 28 -3.95 -7.06 -7.03
C VAL A 28 -3.24 -8.39 -7.25
N THR A 29 -2.48 -8.50 -8.33
CA THR A 29 -1.63 -9.68 -8.61
C THR A 29 -0.17 -9.27 -8.58
N LEU A 30 0.63 -9.94 -7.76
CA LEU A 30 2.07 -9.74 -7.73
C LEU A 30 2.75 -10.48 -8.89
N PRO A 31 3.89 -9.97 -9.40
CA PRO A 31 4.71 -10.70 -10.34
C PRO A 31 5.51 -11.83 -9.67
N ASN A 32 6.31 -12.55 -10.44
CA ASN A 32 7.27 -13.50 -9.93
C ASN A 32 8.50 -12.77 -9.34
N LEU A 33 8.41 -12.43 -8.06
CA LEU A 33 9.45 -11.69 -7.34
C LEU A 33 10.77 -12.46 -7.22
N ALA A 34 10.75 -13.79 -7.34
CA ALA A 34 11.95 -14.62 -7.24
C ALA A 34 12.96 -14.39 -8.37
N GLN A 35 12.54 -13.75 -9.47
CA GLN A 35 13.41 -13.42 -10.61
C GLN A 35 13.88 -11.96 -10.60
N LEU A 36 13.49 -11.17 -9.60
CA LEU A 36 13.76 -9.74 -9.54
C LEU A 36 14.93 -9.42 -8.61
N GLU A 37 15.60 -8.30 -8.91
CA GLU A 37 16.58 -7.72 -7.99
C GLU A 37 15.86 -7.21 -6.73
N CYS A 38 16.34 -7.66 -5.57
CA CYS A 38 15.79 -7.31 -4.27
C CYS A 38 16.84 -6.61 -3.41
N SER A 39 16.50 -5.44 -2.90
CA SER A 39 17.26 -4.74 -1.86
C SER A 39 16.56 -4.88 -0.52
N VAL A 40 17.34 -5.06 0.56
CA VAL A 40 16.80 -5.26 1.92
C VAL A 40 17.45 -4.28 2.89
N TRP A 41 16.64 -3.61 3.71
CA TRP A 41 17.11 -2.66 4.74
C TRP A 41 16.12 -2.58 5.92
N GLY A 42 16.35 -1.65 6.84
CA GLY A 42 15.37 -1.22 7.84
C GLY A 42 15.79 -1.50 9.27
N ASP A 43 15.91 -0.43 10.07
CA ASP A 43 16.34 -0.50 11.47
C ASP A 43 15.22 -0.98 12.40
N TRP A 44 13.97 -0.66 12.06
CA TRP A 44 12.79 -0.93 12.88
C TRP A 44 12.05 -2.20 12.46
N GLY A 45 12.51 -2.88 11.42
CA GLY A 45 11.89 -4.06 10.80
C GLY A 45 12.41 -4.19 9.37
N LYS A 46 12.39 -5.41 8.82
CA LYS A 46 12.91 -5.65 7.48
C LYS A 46 11.99 -5.01 6.43
N MET A 47 12.60 -4.28 5.52
CA MET A 47 11.98 -3.65 4.36
C MET A 47 12.63 -4.26 3.12
N TYR A 48 11.81 -4.59 2.13
CA TYR A 48 12.23 -5.21 0.88
C TYR A 48 11.76 -4.33 -0.27
N GLU A 49 12.63 -4.14 -1.25
CA GLU A 49 12.32 -3.44 -2.48
C GLU A 49 12.67 -4.29 -3.67
N PHE A 50 11.69 -4.48 -4.54
CA PHE A 50 11.83 -5.22 -5.78
C PHE A 50 11.74 -4.25 -6.95
N ARG A 51 12.76 -4.29 -7.82
CA ARG A 51 12.75 -3.54 -9.08
C ARG A 51 11.93 -4.30 -10.10
N LEU A 52 10.76 -3.77 -10.43
CA LEU A 52 9.83 -4.35 -11.40
C LEU A 52 10.29 -4.06 -12.82
N THR A 53 9.97 -4.96 -13.75
CA THR A 53 10.34 -4.85 -15.17
C THR A 53 9.09 -4.74 -16.04
N GLU A 54 9.27 -4.58 -17.36
CA GLU A 54 8.15 -4.55 -18.31
C GLU A 54 7.42 -5.90 -18.43
N VAL A 55 8.05 -7.00 -17.98
CA VAL A 55 7.48 -8.35 -17.99
C VAL A 55 6.95 -8.74 -16.62
N GLU A 56 7.63 -8.32 -15.56
CA GLU A 56 7.33 -8.66 -14.17
C GLU A 56 6.86 -7.40 -13.43
N PHE A 57 5.58 -7.08 -13.59
CA PHE A 57 4.92 -5.92 -12.99
C PHE A 57 3.71 -6.34 -12.15
N VAL A 58 3.24 -5.43 -11.30
CA VAL A 58 2.01 -5.66 -10.51
C VAL A 58 0.79 -5.34 -11.37
N THR A 59 -0.18 -6.24 -11.39
CA THR A 59 -1.45 -6.05 -12.10
C THR A 59 -2.54 -5.64 -11.11
N ILE A 60 -3.35 -4.65 -11.49
CA ILE A 60 -4.55 -4.23 -10.72
C ILE A 60 -5.76 -4.37 -11.64
N LYS A 61 -6.79 -5.10 -11.21
CA LYS A 61 -8.07 -5.21 -11.93
C LYS A 61 -9.19 -4.58 -11.12
N TYR A 62 -10.06 -3.82 -11.78
CA TYR A 62 -11.21 -3.15 -11.19
C TYR A 62 -12.49 -3.65 -11.86
N ASN A 63 -13.45 -4.22 -11.11
CA ASN A 63 -14.75 -4.66 -11.64
C ASN A 63 -14.65 -5.47 -12.96
N PHE A 64 -13.66 -6.36 -13.07
CA PHE A 64 -13.35 -7.17 -14.26
C PHE A 64 -12.70 -6.43 -15.45
N GLU A 65 -12.51 -5.11 -15.36
CA GLU A 65 -11.67 -4.35 -16.28
C GLU A 65 -10.21 -4.42 -15.82
N GLU A 66 -9.34 -4.92 -16.69
CA GLU A 66 -7.90 -5.03 -16.41
C GLU A 66 -7.21 -3.73 -16.73
N THR A 67 -6.57 -3.13 -15.73
CA THR A 67 -5.69 -1.97 -15.93
C THR A 67 -4.27 -2.42 -15.64
N ASN A 68 -3.45 -2.57 -16.68
CA ASN A 68 -2.05 -2.89 -16.52
C ASN A 68 -1.31 -1.65 -16.03
N TYR A 69 -0.79 -1.69 -14.80
CA TYR A 69 -0.14 -0.52 -14.21
C TYR A 69 1.35 -0.74 -13.93
N SER A 70 2.13 0.29 -14.26
CA SER A 70 3.59 0.28 -14.31
C SER A 70 4.23 0.92 -13.08
N GLN A 71 3.95 0.41 -11.88
CA GLN A 71 4.88 0.70 -10.79
C GLN A 71 6.23 0.05 -11.13
N ARG A 72 7.32 0.82 -11.04
CA ARG A 72 8.69 0.32 -11.28
C ARG A 72 9.31 -0.33 -10.05
N ILE A 73 8.71 -0.09 -8.89
CA ILE A 73 9.22 -0.52 -7.60
C ILE A 73 8.03 -1.09 -6.81
N LEU A 74 8.21 -2.28 -6.25
CA LEU A 74 7.33 -2.85 -5.24
C LEU A 74 8.05 -2.83 -3.89
N GLN A 75 7.39 -2.23 -2.89
CA GLN A 75 7.89 -2.19 -1.52
C GLN A 75 7.07 -3.15 -0.63
N ILE A 76 7.78 -3.94 0.16
CA ILE A 76 7.23 -4.84 1.17
C ILE A 76 7.88 -4.49 2.50
N GLU A 77 7.11 -3.94 3.42
CA GLU A 77 7.64 -3.28 4.62
C GLU A 77 7.09 -3.90 5.89
N SER A 78 7.87 -3.90 6.95
CA SER A 78 7.35 -4.21 8.29
C SER A 78 6.69 -2.98 8.92
N PRO A 79 5.49 -3.10 9.53
CA PRO A 79 4.88 -2.02 10.29
C PRO A 79 5.80 -1.49 11.40
N MET A 80 5.75 -0.19 11.70
CA MET A 80 6.57 0.39 12.76
C MET A 80 6.17 -0.13 14.15
N ALA A 81 4.86 -0.20 14.42
CA ALA A 81 4.32 -0.62 15.70
C ALA A 81 4.55 -2.13 15.95
N ALA A 82 5.17 -2.46 17.09
CA ALA A 82 5.47 -3.86 17.44
C ALA A 82 4.21 -4.73 17.51
N LYS A 83 3.14 -4.24 18.16
CA LYS A 83 1.86 -4.94 18.26
C LYS A 83 1.23 -5.24 16.89
N GLU A 84 1.37 -4.30 15.95
CA GLU A 84 0.85 -4.51 14.60
C GLU A 84 1.68 -5.56 13.86
N ARG A 85 3.01 -5.53 13.98
CA ARG A 85 3.91 -6.54 13.40
C ARG A 85 3.63 -7.96 13.86
N GLU A 86 3.16 -8.15 15.09
CA GLU A 86 2.79 -9.47 15.59
C GLU A 86 1.63 -10.09 14.80
N MET A 87 0.66 -9.26 14.39
CA MET A 87 -0.51 -9.66 13.61
C MET A 87 -0.22 -9.64 12.10
N PHE A 88 0.47 -8.60 11.65
CA PHE A 88 0.79 -8.31 10.25
C PHE A 88 2.29 -8.05 10.11
N PRO A 89 3.12 -9.10 9.94
CA PRO A 89 4.58 -8.94 9.85
C PRO A 89 5.03 -8.04 8.70
N PHE A 90 4.22 -7.95 7.64
CA PHE A 90 4.50 -7.17 6.45
C PHE A 90 3.25 -6.47 5.92
N PHE A 91 3.43 -5.38 5.17
CA PHE A 91 2.44 -4.82 4.28
C PHE A 91 3.06 -4.47 2.91
N LEU A 92 2.23 -4.48 1.88
CA LEU A 92 2.57 -4.08 0.52
C LEU A 92 2.02 -2.68 0.27
N THR A 93 2.80 -1.80 -0.37
CA THR A 93 2.28 -0.52 -0.88
C THR A 93 2.10 -0.61 -2.38
N ILE A 94 0.84 -0.51 -2.85
CA ILE A 94 0.47 -0.54 -4.26
C ILE A 94 -0.16 0.79 -4.63
N GLU A 95 0.40 1.50 -5.61
CA GLU A 95 -0.12 2.78 -6.07
C GLU A 95 -0.75 2.67 -7.45
N ASP A 96 -2.00 3.11 -7.58
CA ASP A 96 -2.59 3.49 -8.86
C ASP A 96 -2.58 5.02 -8.96
N ARG A 97 -1.60 5.56 -9.70
CA ARG A 97 -1.47 7.01 -9.84
C ARG A 97 -2.54 7.64 -10.72
N GLU A 98 -3.10 6.91 -11.68
CA GLU A 98 -4.13 7.43 -12.58
C GLU A 98 -5.44 7.64 -11.83
N LYS A 99 -5.81 6.69 -10.96
CA LYS A 99 -6.97 6.83 -10.07
C LYS A 99 -6.66 7.59 -8.77
N GLY A 100 -5.41 7.94 -8.54
CA GLY A 100 -4.98 8.65 -7.33
C GLY A 100 -5.14 7.82 -6.05
N LEU A 101 -5.05 6.50 -6.14
CA LEU A 101 -5.24 5.56 -5.03
C LEU A 101 -3.91 4.96 -4.58
N ARG A 102 -3.77 4.75 -3.28
CA ARG A 102 -2.70 3.95 -2.67
C ARG A 102 -3.33 2.92 -1.75
N PHE A 103 -3.04 1.65 -2.01
CA PHE A 103 -3.46 0.52 -1.19
C PHE A 103 -2.28 0.06 -0.33
N GLN A 104 -2.50 -0.04 0.97
CA GLN A 104 -1.61 -0.72 1.91
C GLN A 104 -2.23 -2.06 2.29
N ILE A 105 -1.70 -3.14 1.73
CA ILE A 105 -2.22 -4.50 1.92
C ILE A 105 -1.41 -5.17 3.02
N TYR A 106 -1.98 -5.32 4.21
CA TYR A 106 -1.33 -5.93 5.35
C TYR A 106 -1.45 -7.45 5.29
N LEU A 107 -0.34 -8.13 5.46
CA LEU A 107 -0.22 -9.58 5.29
C LEU A 107 -0.07 -10.27 6.63
N ARG A 108 -0.78 -11.38 6.81
CA ARG A 108 -0.57 -12.31 7.92
C ARG A 108 0.70 -13.13 7.72
N LYS A 109 1.04 -13.99 8.70
CA LYS A 109 2.26 -14.82 8.67
C LYS A 109 2.30 -15.85 7.54
N ASP A 110 1.15 -16.21 6.99
CA ASP A 110 0.97 -17.09 5.83
C ASP A 110 0.91 -16.33 4.50
N TYR A 111 1.16 -15.02 4.52
CA TYR A 111 1.05 -14.09 3.39
C TYR A 111 -0.37 -13.94 2.84
N GLU A 112 -1.39 -14.41 3.57
CA GLU A 112 -2.79 -14.07 3.29
C GLU A 112 -3.07 -12.61 3.68
N MET A 113 -3.99 -12.00 2.96
CA MET A 113 -4.42 -10.63 3.25
C MET A 113 -5.17 -10.58 4.59
N GLY A 114 -4.70 -9.72 5.48
CA GLY A 114 -5.31 -9.47 6.79
C GLY A 114 -6.26 -8.27 6.80
N LYS A 115 -5.76 -7.13 6.32
CA LYS A 115 -6.53 -5.89 6.14
C LYS A 115 -5.98 -5.09 4.96
N VAL A 116 -6.78 -4.18 4.43
CA VAL A 116 -6.36 -3.20 3.42
C VAL A 116 -6.71 -1.81 3.91
N GLU A 117 -5.74 -0.91 3.85
CA GLU A 117 -5.96 0.52 4.06
C GLU A 117 -5.85 1.23 2.70
N VAL A 118 -6.80 2.13 2.42
CA VAL A 118 -6.85 2.86 1.15
C VAL A 118 -6.68 4.35 1.44
N LEU A 119 -5.65 4.93 0.83
CA LEU A 119 -5.38 6.36 0.91
C LEU A 119 -5.66 6.99 -0.45
N ARG A 120 -6.52 8.01 -0.49
CA ARG A 120 -6.73 8.82 -1.70
C ARG A 120 -5.74 9.97 -1.70
N ARG A 121 -5.08 10.21 -2.83
CA ARG A 121 -4.13 11.33 -2.97
C ARG A 121 -4.78 12.69 -2.80
N GLU A 122 -6.09 12.82 -3.01
CA GLU A 122 -6.85 14.06 -2.83
C GLU A 122 -7.29 14.30 -1.37
N ASP A 123 -7.25 13.29 -0.50
CA ASP A 123 -7.47 13.44 0.95
C ASP A 123 -6.26 14.08 1.67
N ARG A 124 -5.37 14.77 0.91
CA ARG A 124 -4.33 15.63 1.46
C ARG A 124 -5.00 16.57 2.45
N VAL A 125 -4.74 16.30 3.74
CA VAL A 125 -5.08 17.17 4.87
C VAL A 125 -4.75 18.60 4.47
N LYS A 126 -5.79 19.41 4.23
CA LYS A 126 -5.63 20.87 4.16
C LYS A 126 -5.31 21.31 5.58
N LEU A 127 -4.02 21.47 5.87
CA LEU A 127 -3.58 22.15 7.09
C LEU A 127 -4.02 23.61 6.95
N PHE A 128 -5.12 23.96 7.61
CA PHE A 128 -5.46 25.36 7.82
C PHE A 128 -4.65 25.83 9.03
N GLU A 129 -3.66 26.69 8.81
CA GLU A 129 -3.13 27.50 9.91
C GLU A 129 -4.29 28.36 10.43
N ARG A 130 -4.68 28.12 11.68
CA ARG A 130 -5.57 29.05 12.39
C ARG A 130 -4.73 30.30 12.65
N LYS A 131 -4.94 31.37 11.87
CA LYS A 131 -4.45 32.69 12.27
C LYS A 131 -5.21 33.10 13.51
N ASP A 132 -4.61 32.89 14.68
CA ASP A 132 -5.03 33.54 15.90
C ASP A 132 -4.74 35.04 15.78
N SER A 133 -5.67 35.77 15.17
CA SER A 133 -5.64 37.23 15.13
C SER A 133 -7.05 37.77 15.20
N GLU A 134 -7.77 37.42 16.27
CA GLU A 134 -9.01 38.09 16.67
C GLU A 134 -9.35 37.85 18.16
N ILE A 135 -8.35 37.91 19.03
CA ILE A 135 -8.57 38.05 20.47
C ILE A 135 -7.56 39.06 21.00
N PHE A 136 -7.70 40.36 20.68
CA PHE A 136 -7.20 41.48 21.49
C PHE A 136 -7.69 42.82 20.90
N SER A 137 -8.99 43.08 20.98
CA SER A 137 -9.54 44.44 20.88
C SER A 137 -10.94 44.51 21.50
N ARG A 138 -11.01 44.08 22.76
CA ARG A 138 -12.06 44.48 23.72
C ARG A 138 -11.47 44.66 25.11
N MET A 139 -10.41 45.46 25.24
CA MET A 139 -10.04 46.14 26.48
C MET A 139 -9.16 47.35 26.12
N ALA A 140 -9.78 48.46 25.73
CA ALA A 140 -9.31 49.83 25.90
C ALA A 140 -10.49 50.77 25.61
#